data_AF-A0A1H8AC88-F1
#
_entry.id   AF-A0A1H8AC88-F1
#
_cell.length_a   1.000
_cell.length_b   1.000
_cell.length_c   1.000
_cell.angle_alpha   90.00
_cell.angle_beta   90.00
_cell.angle_gamma   90.00
#
_symmetry.space_group_name_H-M   'P 1'
#
loop_
_entity.id
_entity.type
_entity.pdbx_description
1 polymer ?
#
loop_
_entity_poly.entity_id
_entity_poly.type
_entity_poly.pdbx_seq_one_letter_code
_entity_poly.pdbx_strand_id
1 'polypeptide(L)'
;MHIGVLGEKMTRTRISENIQTDVLTASRRRCCICYGLNGDLEIKRGQIAHLDKNRENNKLDNLAFLCMDHHDEYDSTTSQSKSFLLKEIKAFREELHNYWQTPEESTHIDIVTTTIEEIGLLPHLWKNQFLSLVPNGWKLVENYSTGEIWGSMVAMVEVLDLTEKDWPRYKVLYDVILPHVVKKMESEIILWGQYLTDDYKHKLQMSLRKLSQASILYRTLQVHVSEAIFIKNLLLETLINLKEVCSDASAEKEKFA
;
A
#
# COMPACT_ATOMS: atom_id res chain seq x y z
N MET A 1 34.63 -56.27 -36.99
CA MET A 1 33.25 -55.73 -36.83
C MET A 1 33.11 -55.20 -35.40
N HIS A 2 33.22 -53.90 -35.21
CA HIS A 2 32.86 -53.23 -33.96
C HIS A 2 31.88 -52.12 -34.32
N ILE A 3 30.65 -52.30 -33.85
CA ILE A 3 29.52 -51.42 -34.08
C ILE A 3 29.65 -50.27 -33.08
N GLY A 4 29.92 -49.06 -33.58
CA GLY A 4 29.89 -47.84 -32.77
C GLY A 4 28.46 -47.45 -32.46
N VAL A 5 28.10 -47.38 -31.18
CA VAL A 5 26.84 -46.79 -30.73
C VAL A 5 27.00 -45.27 -30.78
N LEU A 6 26.29 -44.64 -31.72
CA LEU A 6 26.12 -43.20 -31.77
C LEU A 6 25.19 -42.79 -30.61
N GLY A 7 25.72 -42.03 -29.65
CA GLY A 7 24.91 -41.42 -28.59
C GLY A 7 24.00 -40.35 -29.17
N GLU A 8 22.68 -40.55 -29.08
CA GLU A 8 21.70 -39.54 -29.42
C GLU A 8 21.87 -38.31 -28.52
N LYS A 9 22.05 -37.16 -29.16
CA LYS A 9 22.13 -35.86 -28.52
C LYS A 9 20.71 -35.43 -28.15
N MET A 10 20.26 -35.74 -26.93
CA MET A 10 18.94 -35.34 -26.42
C MET A 10 18.75 -33.82 -26.60
N THR A 11 17.83 -33.44 -27.48
CA THR A 11 17.45 -32.05 -27.71
C THR A 11 16.69 -31.55 -26.49
N ARG A 12 17.19 -30.46 -25.88
CA ARG A 12 16.56 -29.87 -24.68
C ARG A 12 15.10 -29.53 -24.97
N THR A 13 14.17 -30.10 -24.22
CA THR A 13 12.74 -29.76 -24.28
C THR A 13 12.57 -28.32 -23.83
N ARG A 14 12.15 -27.44 -24.73
CA ARG A 14 11.85 -26.04 -24.40
C ARG A 14 10.50 -25.97 -23.67
N ILE A 15 10.39 -25.04 -22.72
CA ILE A 15 9.08 -24.64 -22.18
C ILE A 15 8.28 -24.09 -23.36
N SER A 16 7.03 -24.54 -23.55
CA SER A 16 6.18 -24.03 -24.63
C SER A 16 5.88 -22.55 -24.43
N GLU A 17 5.62 -21.82 -25.51
CA GLU A 17 5.34 -20.38 -25.44
C GLU A 17 4.11 -20.06 -24.58
N ASN A 18 3.09 -20.92 -24.59
CA ASN A 18 1.91 -20.78 -23.75
C ASN A 18 2.27 -20.87 -22.26
N ILE A 19 3.04 -21.89 -21.86
CA ILE A 19 3.45 -22.06 -20.45
C ILE A 19 4.37 -20.91 -20.02
N GLN A 20 5.28 -20.45 -20.89
CA GLN A 20 6.09 -19.27 -20.59
C GLN A 20 5.21 -18.03 -20.39
N THR A 21 4.21 -17.84 -21.25
CA THR A 21 3.26 -16.72 -21.15
C THR A 21 2.53 -16.78 -19.83
N ASP A 22 1.97 -17.93 -19.45
CA ASP A 22 1.23 -18.12 -18.20
C ASP A 22 2.08 -17.78 -16.96
N VAL A 23 3.34 -18.25 -16.91
CA VAL A 23 4.25 -17.92 -15.80
C VAL A 23 4.56 -16.43 -15.74
N LEU A 24 4.81 -15.80 -16.89
CA LEU A 24 5.19 -14.38 -16.97
C LEU A 24 4.01 -13.45 -16.68
N THR A 25 2.79 -13.81 -17.09
CA THR A 25 1.58 -13.03 -16.82
C THR A 25 1.13 -13.19 -15.36
N ALA A 26 1.14 -14.41 -14.82
CA ALA A 26 0.80 -14.66 -13.41
C ALA A 26 1.75 -13.94 -12.44
N SER A 27 3.05 -13.94 -12.74
CA SER A 27 4.05 -13.20 -11.94
C SER A 27 4.11 -11.71 -12.26
N ARG A 28 3.51 -11.27 -13.38
CA ARG A 28 3.67 -9.92 -13.95
C ARG A 28 5.15 -9.49 -14.03
N ARG A 29 6.07 -10.41 -14.33
CA ARG A 29 7.53 -10.18 -14.30
C ARG A 29 8.08 -9.65 -12.96
N ARG A 30 7.50 -10.09 -11.84
CA ARG A 30 8.01 -9.87 -10.49
C ARG A 30 8.65 -11.12 -9.94
N CYS A 31 9.82 -10.96 -9.33
CA CYS A 31 10.49 -12.06 -8.65
C CYS A 31 9.74 -12.37 -7.36
N CYS A 32 9.26 -13.61 -7.21
CA CYS A 32 8.56 -14.01 -6.00
C CYS A 32 9.45 -13.91 -4.76
N ILE A 33 10.75 -14.19 -4.85
CA ILE A 33 11.68 -14.06 -3.71
C ILE A 33 11.87 -12.59 -3.28
N CYS A 34 12.03 -11.65 -4.23
CA CYS A 34 12.08 -10.22 -3.90
C CYS A 34 10.83 -9.78 -3.13
N TYR A 35 9.66 -10.24 -3.59
CA TYR A 35 8.38 -9.97 -2.95
C TYR A 35 8.29 -10.60 -1.56
N GLY A 36 8.53 -11.90 -1.42
CA GLY A 36 8.41 -12.60 -0.13
C GLY A 36 9.38 -12.11 0.95
N LEU A 37 10.54 -11.58 0.56
CA LEU A 37 11.52 -11.04 1.52
C LEU A 37 11.29 -9.56 1.86
N ASN A 38 10.88 -8.74 0.88
CA ASN A 38 10.90 -7.27 1.02
C ASN A 38 9.62 -6.56 0.55
N GLY A 39 8.59 -7.29 0.12
CA GLY A 39 7.40 -6.70 -0.53
C GLY A 39 7.71 -6.00 -1.86
N ASP A 40 8.84 -6.33 -2.50
CA ASP A 40 9.31 -5.64 -3.69
C ASP A 40 8.48 -6.01 -4.93
N LEU A 41 7.70 -5.02 -5.38
CA LEU A 41 6.82 -5.07 -6.55
C LEU A 41 7.40 -4.31 -7.76
N GLU A 42 8.72 -4.18 -7.89
CA GLU A 42 9.37 -3.61 -9.07
C GLU A 42 9.53 -4.62 -10.20
N ILE A 43 9.33 -4.19 -11.46
CA ILE A 43 9.56 -5.06 -12.63
C ILE A 43 11.00 -5.56 -12.61
N LYS A 44 11.22 -6.86 -12.71
CA LYS A 44 12.57 -7.44 -12.72
C LYS A 44 12.97 -7.91 -14.11
N ARG A 45 14.26 -7.78 -14.41
CA ARG A 45 14.92 -8.56 -15.46
C ARG A 45 15.24 -9.94 -14.88
N GLY A 46 14.77 -11.00 -15.53
CA GLY A 46 14.80 -12.34 -14.94
C GLY A 46 14.53 -13.47 -15.92
N GLN A 47 14.45 -14.68 -15.38
CA GLN A 47 14.24 -15.93 -16.11
C GLN A 47 13.22 -16.83 -15.39
N ILE A 48 12.67 -17.79 -16.13
CA ILE A 48 11.83 -18.84 -15.57
C ILE A 48 12.73 -19.97 -15.07
N ALA A 49 12.67 -20.26 -13.78
CA ALA A 49 13.38 -21.34 -13.11
C ALA A 49 12.49 -22.58 -12.93
N HIS A 50 13.06 -23.77 -13.17
CA HIS A 50 12.49 -25.05 -12.77
C HIS A 50 12.84 -25.33 -11.30
N LEU A 51 11.84 -25.38 -10.44
CA LEU A 51 12.04 -25.45 -8.99
C LEU A 51 12.51 -26.83 -8.49
N ASP A 52 12.29 -27.89 -9.25
CA ASP A 52 12.88 -29.20 -8.96
C ASP A 52 14.27 -29.39 -9.59
N LYS A 53 14.82 -28.35 -10.23
CA LYS A 53 16.05 -28.39 -11.04
C LYS A 53 15.99 -29.40 -12.19
N ASN A 54 14.82 -29.93 -12.53
CA ASN A 54 14.59 -30.81 -13.66
C ASN A 54 13.99 -30.01 -14.83
N ARG A 55 14.81 -29.78 -15.85
CA ARG A 55 14.45 -29.01 -17.06
C ARG A 55 13.36 -29.66 -17.91
N GLU A 56 13.03 -30.92 -17.67
CA GLU A 56 11.96 -31.64 -18.36
C GLU A 56 10.58 -31.43 -17.70
N ASN A 57 10.55 -30.99 -16.44
CA ASN A 57 9.31 -30.81 -15.69
C ASN A 57 8.69 -29.43 -15.90
N ASN A 58 8.03 -29.26 -17.05
CA ASN A 58 7.37 -28.00 -17.43
C ASN A 58 6.00 -27.77 -16.79
N LYS A 59 5.66 -28.46 -15.68
CA LYS A 59 4.40 -28.21 -14.97
C LYS A 59 4.41 -26.79 -14.39
N LEU A 60 3.30 -26.05 -14.54
CA LEU A 60 3.19 -24.67 -14.04
C LEU A 60 3.53 -24.54 -12.55
N ASP A 61 3.12 -25.51 -11.73
CA ASP A 61 3.41 -25.52 -10.30
C ASP A 61 4.90 -25.71 -9.95
N ASN A 62 5.71 -26.13 -10.92
CA ASN A 62 7.16 -26.31 -10.84
C ASN A 62 7.96 -25.14 -11.46
N LEU A 63 7.30 -24.13 -12.01
CA LEU A 63 7.97 -22.99 -12.68
C LEU A 63 7.78 -21.69 -11.90
N ALA A 64 8.83 -20.90 -11.74
CA ALA A 64 8.73 -19.55 -11.16
C ALA A 64 9.55 -18.54 -11.95
N PHE A 65 9.07 -17.30 -12.04
CA PHE A 65 9.88 -16.21 -12.55
C PHE A 65 10.74 -15.62 -11.43
N LEU A 66 12.05 -15.58 -11.63
CA LEU A 66 13.04 -15.03 -10.69
C LEU A 66 13.86 -13.94 -11.36
N CYS A 67 14.24 -12.89 -10.61
CA CYS A 67 15.24 -11.94 -11.09
C CYS A 67 16.58 -12.64 -11.26
N MET A 68 17.50 -12.08 -12.05
CA MET A 68 18.80 -12.73 -12.30
C MET A 68 19.55 -13.07 -11.01
N ASP A 69 19.57 -12.15 -10.03
CA ASP A 69 20.30 -12.35 -8.76
C ASP A 69 19.76 -13.58 -7.99
N HIS A 70 18.45 -13.65 -7.78
CA HIS A 70 17.83 -14.77 -7.08
C HIS A 70 17.76 -16.06 -7.92
N HIS A 71 17.73 -15.93 -9.24
CA HIS A 71 17.84 -17.08 -10.14
C HIS A 71 19.20 -17.75 -9.97
N ASP A 72 20.28 -16.96 -10.00
CA ASP A 72 21.65 -17.44 -9.84
C ASP A 72 21.87 -18.04 -8.44
N GLU A 73 21.40 -17.36 -7.39
CA GLU A 73 21.48 -17.87 -6.02
C GLU A 73 20.78 -19.23 -5.86
N TYR A 74 19.60 -19.38 -6.45
CA TYR A 74 18.82 -20.59 -6.38
C TYR A 74 19.43 -21.76 -7.16
N ASP A 75 19.90 -21.50 -8.38
CA ASP A 75 20.55 -22.52 -9.21
C ASP A 75 21.90 -22.93 -8.64
N SER A 76 22.60 -22.02 -7.95
CA SER A 76 23.89 -22.29 -7.33
C SER A 76 23.82 -23.32 -6.20
N THR A 77 24.96 -23.97 -5.94
CA THR A 77 25.21 -24.72 -4.72
C THR A 77 26.41 -24.06 -4.04
N THR A 78 26.22 -23.54 -2.83
CA THR A 78 27.31 -22.95 -2.06
C THR A 78 27.51 -23.76 -0.78
N SER A 79 28.75 -23.82 -0.28
CA SER A 79 29.07 -24.46 1.00
C SER A 79 29.01 -23.50 2.19
N GLN A 80 28.89 -22.19 1.92
CA GLN A 80 28.97 -21.13 2.93
C GLN A 80 27.60 -20.57 3.32
N SER A 81 26.65 -20.53 2.39
CA SER A 81 25.28 -20.06 2.62
C SER A 81 24.26 -21.15 2.33
N LYS A 82 23.10 -21.08 2.96
CA LYS A 82 21.96 -21.91 2.56
C LYS A 82 21.28 -21.27 1.36
N SER A 83 21.22 -21.99 0.25
CA SER A 83 20.36 -21.63 -0.88
C SER A 83 18.89 -21.70 -0.48
N PHE A 84 18.04 -20.95 -1.19
CA PHE A 84 16.59 -21.01 -1.03
C PHE A 84 16.05 -22.43 -1.20
N LEU A 85 15.17 -22.83 -0.29
CA LEU A 85 14.48 -24.10 -0.36
C LEU A 85 13.30 -24.01 -1.33
N LEU A 86 13.02 -25.12 -2.03
CA LEU A 86 11.85 -25.27 -2.90
C LEU A 86 10.55 -24.80 -2.24
N LYS A 87 10.36 -25.14 -0.96
CA LYS A 87 9.14 -24.76 -0.21
C LYS A 87 9.03 -23.26 0.02
N GLU A 88 10.15 -22.57 0.27
CA GLU A 88 10.17 -21.11 0.46
C GLU A 88 9.75 -20.42 -0.85
N ILE A 89 10.34 -20.82 -1.97
CA ILE A 89 10.02 -20.22 -3.27
C ILE A 89 8.57 -20.48 -3.67
N LYS A 90 8.05 -21.68 -3.38
CA LYS A 90 6.63 -21.99 -3.63
C LYS A 90 5.70 -21.10 -2.79
N ALA A 91 6.01 -20.91 -1.51
CA ALA A 91 5.24 -20.02 -0.63
C ALA A 91 5.27 -18.57 -1.13
N PHE A 92 6.46 -18.02 -1.41
CA PHE A 92 6.59 -16.66 -1.92
C PHE A 92 5.89 -16.45 -3.28
N ARG A 93 5.90 -17.47 -4.14
CA ARG A 93 5.19 -17.41 -5.42
C ARG A 93 3.68 -17.39 -5.22
N GLU A 94 3.16 -18.22 -4.32
CA GLU A 94 1.75 -18.24 -3.97
C GLU A 94 1.31 -16.89 -3.39
N GLU A 95 2.07 -16.32 -2.45
CA GLU A 95 1.81 -14.99 -1.90
C GLU A 95 1.79 -13.91 -3.00
N LEU A 96 2.78 -13.93 -3.92
CA LEU A 96 2.82 -13.00 -5.06
C LEU A 96 1.62 -13.19 -5.99
N HIS A 97 1.21 -14.43 -6.28
CA HIS A 97 0.06 -14.67 -7.15
C HIS A 97 -1.24 -14.21 -6.49
N ASN A 98 -1.41 -14.48 -5.20
CA ASN A 98 -2.57 -14.07 -4.43
C ASN A 98 -2.66 -12.55 -4.32
N TYR A 99 -1.54 -11.84 -4.26
CA TYR A 99 -1.50 -10.37 -4.33
C TYR A 99 -2.17 -9.81 -5.61
N TRP A 100 -2.12 -10.55 -6.73
CA TRP A 100 -2.75 -10.15 -7.99
C TRP A 100 -4.17 -10.65 -8.18
N GLN A 101 -4.62 -11.62 -7.38
CA GLN A 101 -5.99 -12.08 -7.45
C GLN A 101 -6.90 -10.99 -6.91
N THR A 102 -7.87 -10.58 -7.73
CA THR A 102 -8.95 -9.72 -7.27
C THR A 102 -9.67 -10.46 -6.14
N PRO A 103 -9.83 -9.83 -4.96
CA PRO A 103 -10.64 -10.38 -3.89
C PRO A 103 -12.02 -10.71 -4.43
N GLU A 104 -12.62 -11.78 -3.90
CA GLU A 104 -14.06 -12.02 -4.10
C GLU A 104 -14.84 -10.77 -3.67
N GLU A 105 -15.99 -10.52 -4.28
CA GLU A 105 -16.74 -9.25 -4.12
C GLU A 105 -17.05 -8.92 -2.64
N SER A 106 -17.27 -9.94 -1.80
CA SER A 106 -17.39 -9.82 -0.34
C SER A 106 -16.09 -9.37 0.34
N THR A 107 -14.96 -9.95 -0.05
CA THR A 107 -13.63 -9.59 0.47
C THR A 107 -13.19 -8.21 0.00
N HIS A 108 -13.63 -7.79 -1.19
CA HIS A 108 -13.38 -6.44 -1.72
C HIS A 108 -14.08 -5.39 -0.86
N ILE A 109 -15.35 -5.61 -0.49
CA ILE A 109 -16.08 -4.72 0.42
C ILE A 109 -15.43 -4.68 1.80
N ASP A 110 -14.99 -5.82 2.33
CA ASP A 110 -14.30 -5.90 3.63
C ASP A 110 -12.96 -5.14 3.60
N ILE A 111 -12.20 -5.24 2.51
CA ILE A 111 -10.94 -4.50 2.32
C ILE A 111 -11.21 -3.00 2.20
N VAL A 112 -12.17 -2.58 1.39
CA VAL A 112 -12.57 -1.17 1.23
C VAL A 112 -13.00 -0.60 2.57
N THR A 113 -13.87 -1.33 3.28
CA THR A 113 -14.33 -0.99 4.62
C THR A 113 -13.17 -0.86 5.60
N THR A 114 -12.28 -1.85 5.68
CA THR A 114 -11.13 -1.85 6.60
C THR A 114 -10.20 -0.68 6.28
N THR A 115 -9.94 -0.41 5.01
CA THR A 115 -9.12 0.72 4.55
C THR A 115 -9.73 2.06 5.00
N ILE A 116 -11.06 2.20 4.87
CA ILE A 116 -11.78 3.40 5.28
C ILE A 116 -11.86 3.52 6.79
N GLU A 117 -12.01 2.42 7.52
CA GLU A 117 -11.94 2.39 8.98
C GLU A 117 -10.53 2.78 9.44
N GLU A 118 -9.45 2.28 8.83
CA GLU A 118 -8.07 2.64 9.17
C GLU A 118 -7.73 4.10 8.84
N ILE A 119 -8.15 4.57 7.66
CA ILE A 119 -8.07 6.00 7.30
C ILE A 119 -8.96 6.83 8.24
N GLY A 120 -10.07 6.28 8.72
CA GLY A 120 -10.97 6.83 9.74
C GLY A 120 -10.45 6.79 11.17
N LEU A 121 -9.48 5.92 11.47
CA LEU A 121 -8.78 5.84 12.76
C LEU A 121 -7.64 6.86 12.86
N LEU A 122 -7.07 7.32 11.75
CA LEU A 122 -6.15 8.48 11.72
C LEU A 122 -6.75 9.72 12.43
N PRO A 123 -8.03 10.06 12.20
CA PRO A 123 -8.80 11.01 12.98
C PRO A 123 -8.79 10.85 14.49
N HIS A 124 -8.81 9.62 15.01
CA HIS A 124 -8.79 9.41 16.46
C HIS A 124 -7.45 9.77 17.06
N LEU A 125 -6.35 9.44 16.37
CA LEU A 125 -5.00 9.83 16.77
C LEU A 125 -4.86 11.36 16.73
N TRP A 126 -5.35 11.99 15.65
CA TRP A 126 -5.41 13.44 15.54
C TRP A 126 -6.27 14.07 16.63
N LYS A 127 -7.48 13.57 16.86
CA LYS A 127 -8.43 14.06 17.86
C LYS A 127 -7.80 14.01 19.24
N ASN A 128 -7.19 12.89 19.63
CA ASN A 128 -6.59 12.73 20.95
C ASN A 128 -5.38 13.67 21.14
N GLN A 129 -4.51 13.78 20.14
CA GLN A 129 -3.38 14.71 20.18
C GLN A 129 -3.84 16.17 20.16
N PHE A 130 -4.84 16.51 19.35
CA PHE A 130 -5.44 17.84 19.29
C PHE A 130 -6.10 18.24 20.61
N LEU A 131 -6.89 17.33 21.21
CA LEU A 131 -7.52 17.54 22.51
C LEU A 131 -6.50 17.76 23.62
N SER A 132 -5.34 17.08 23.56
CA SER A 132 -4.23 17.34 24.49
C SER A 132 -3.62 18.74 24.31
N LEU A 133 -3.74 19.29 23.10
CA LEU A 133 -3.22 20.58 22.71
C LEU A 133 -4.25 21.71 22.81
N VAL A 134 -5.48 21.55 23.32
CA VAL A 134 -6.44 22.67 23.46
C VAL A 134 -6.99 22.72 24.89
N PRO A 135 -6.87 23.84 25.65
CA PRO A 135 -7.39 23.91 27.01
C PRO A 135 -8.90 23.92 26.93
N ASN A 136 -9.56 23.06 27.71
CA ASN A 136 -11.00 22.84 27.61
C ASN A 136 -11.45 22.36 26.21
N GLY A 137 -10.53 21.80 25.39
CA GLY A 137 -10.85 21.29 24.06
C GLY A 137 -12.01 20.29 24.08
N TRP A 138 -12.12 19.50 25.16
CA TRP A 138 -13.23 18.59 25.42
C TRP A 138 -14.61 19.27 25.41
N LYS A 139 -14.74 20.52 25.87
CA LYS A 139 -16.00 21.29 25.83
C LYS A 139 -16.43 21.67 24.42
N LEU A 140 -15.50 21.76 23.47
CA LEU A 140 -15.81 21.98 22.06
C LEU A 140 -16.35 20.70 21.39
N VAL A 141 -16.04 19.53 21.95
CA VAL A 141 -16.41 18.21 21.39
C VAL A 141 -17.62 17.59 22.08
N GLU A 142 -17.94 17.99 23.31
CA GLU A 142 -19.13 17.52 24.05
C GLU A 142 -20.45 17.77 23.29
N ASN A 143 -20.49 18.77 22.40
CA ASN A 143 -21.65 19.02 21.53
C ASN A 143 -21.69 18.14 20.26
N TYR A 144 -20.63 17.38 19.96
CA TYR A 144 -20.55 16.46 18.81
C TYR A 144 -20.74 15.02 19.30
N SER A 145 -21.88 14.78 19.94
CA SER A 145 -22.24 13.52 20.58
C SER A 145 -22.96 12.55 19.61
N THR A 146 -22.38 12.13 18.48
CA THR A 146 -23.10 11.21 17.57
C THR A 146 -22.24 10.27 16.70
N GLY A 147 -20.97 10.02 17.02
CA GLY A 147 -20.20 8.98 16.32
C GLY A 147 -19.63 9.36 14.95
N GLU A 148 -19.84 10.58 14.45
CA GLU A 148 -19.10 11.12 13.31
C GLU A 148 -17.79 11.78 13.77
N ILE A 149 -16.72 10.99 13.90
CA ILE A 149 -15.39 11.46 14.27
C ILE A 149 -14.88 12.54 13.29
N TRP A 150 -15.16 12.38 12.00
CA TRP A 150 -14.79 13.36 10.97
C TRP A 150 -15.50 14.70 11.14
N GLY A 151 -16.79 14.70 11.49
CA GLY A 151 -17.52 15.93 11.80
C GLY A 151 -16.93 16.68 12.99
N SER A 152 -16.49 15.94 14.01
CA SER A 152 -15.78 16.52 15.16
C SER A 152 -14.45 17.15 14.76
N MET A 153 -13.70 16.53 13.86
CA MET A 153 -12.41 17.07 13.39
C MET A 153 -12.58 18.32 12.52
N VAL A 154 -13.54 18.31 11.60
CA VAL A 154 -13.87 19.48 10.77
C VAL A 154 -14.20 20.65 11.68
N ALA A 155 -15.10 20.46 12.64
CA ALA A 155 -15.46 21.47 13.62
C ALA A 155 -14.27 21.96 14.45
N MET A 156 -13.40 21.05 14.91
CA MET A 156 -12.19 21.41 15.65
C MET A 156 -11.28 22.32 14.84
N VAL A 157 -11.06 21.99 13.56
CA VAL A 157 -10.21 22.82 12.68
C VAL A 157 -10.90 24.13 12.37
N GLU A 158 -12.20 24.17 12.10
CA GLU A 158 -12.96 25.40 11.83
C GLU A 158 -12.79 26.44 12.95
N VAL A 159 -12.93 26.00 14.21
CA VAL A 159 -12.87 26.89 15.38
C VAL A 159 -11.45 27.26 15.82
N LEU A 160 -10.40 26.74 15.16
CA LEU A 160 -9.02 27.15 15.44
C LEU A 160 -8.80 28.62 15.10
N ASP A 161 -8.71 29.46 16.11
CA ASP A 161 -8.22 30.82 15.95
C ASP A 161 -6.69 30.80 15.92
N LEU A 162 -6.12 30.82 14.71
CA LEU A 162 -4.67 30.81 14.51
C LEU A 162 -4.13 32.23 14.67
N THR A 163 -3.89 32.63 15.92
CA THR A 163 -3.18 33.87 16.25
C THR A 163 -1.68 33.64 16.37
N GLU A 164 -0.86 34.69 16.23
CA GLU A 164 0.60 34.61 16.48
C GLU A 164 0.94 34.07 17.86
N LYS A 165 0.10 34.37 18.85
CA LYS A 165 0.27 33.93 20.22
C LYS A 165 0.02 32.42 20.38
N ASP A 166 -0.91 31.86 19.62
CA ASP A 166 -1.31 30.45 19.75
C ASP A 166 -0.55 29.53 18.78
N TRP A 167 0.12 30.09 17.77
CA TRP A 167 0.87 29.33 16.77
C TRP A 167 1.89 28.33 17.32
N PRO A 168 2.75 28.67 18.32
CA PRO A 168 3.72 27.72 18.86
C PRO A 168 3.09 26.43 19.39
N ARG A 169 1.83 26.50 19.81
CA ARG A 169 1.06 25.38 20.33
C ARG A 169 0.56 24.45 19.24
N TYR A 170 0.06 25.02 18.15
CA TYR A 170 -0.48 24.26 17.02
C TYR A 170 0.61 23.74 16.08
N LYS A 171 1.80 24.34 16.13
CA LYS A 171 2.97 23.92 15.36
C LYS A 171 3.24 22.40 15.43
N VAL A 172 3.02 21.78 16.58
CA VAL A 172 3.20 20.31 16.78
C VAL A 172 2.29 19.49 15.86
N LEU A 173 1.06 19.94 15.58
CA LEU A 173 0.14 19.26 14.67
C LEU A 173 0.75 19.16 13.27
N TYR A 174 1.45 20.21 12.84
CA TYR A 174 2.07 20.30 11.53
C TYR A 174 3.45 19.64 11.47
N ASP A 175 4.27 19.80 12.52
CA ASP A 175 5.63 19.22 12.60
C ASP A 175 5.59 17.70 12.67
N VAL A 176 4.68 17.15 13.48
CA VAL A 176 4.67 15.73 13.82
C VAL A 176 3.54 15.03 13.10
N ILE A 177 2.32 15.52 13.23
CA ILE A 177 1.16 14.70 12.93
C ILE A 177 0.84 14.68 11.43
N LEU A 178 0.93 15.83 10.76
CA LEU A 178 0.68 15.94 9.32
C LEU A 178 1.55 15.01 8.47
N PRO A 179 2.89 14.93 8.66
CA PRO A 179 3.72 13.95 7.95
C PRO A 179 3.31 12.48 8.17
N HIS A 180 2.89 12.13 9.39
CA HIS A 180 2.45 10.76 9.70
C HIS A 180 1.16 10.40 8.97
N VAL A 181 0.20 11.33 8.90
CA VAL A 181 -1.04 11.11 8.15
C VAL A 181 -0.78 11.01 6.66
N VAL A 182 0.04 11.90 6.09
CA VAL A 182 0.44 11.82 4.67
C VAL A 182 1.03 10.45 4.36
N LYS A 183 2.01 9.99 5.16
CA LYS A 183 2.66 8.70 4.96
C LYS A 183 1.71 7.50 5.11
N LYS A 184 0.81 7.53 6.10
CA LYS A 184 -0.17 6.45 6.30
C LYS A 184 -1.17 6.43 5.14
N MET A 185 -1.71 7.58 4.72
CA MET A 185 -2.59 7.67 3.55
C MET A 185 -1.91 7.20 2.26
N GLU A 186 -0.64 7.55 2.03
CA GLU A 186 0.17 7.01 0.93
C GLU A 186 0.22 5.49 0.98
N SER A 187 0.50 4.93 2.15
CA SER A 187 0.61 3.48 2.35
C SER A 187 -0.73 2.78 2.07
N GLU A 188 -1.84 3.32 2.58
CA GLU A 188 -3.18 2.75 2.34
C GLU A 188 -3.57 2.80 0.86
N ILE A 189 -3.29 3.92 0.17
CA ILE A 189 -3.57 4.03 -1.27
C ILE A 189 -2.71 3.03 -2.07
N ILE A 190 -1.48 2.77 -1.66
CA ILE A 190 -0.61 1.79 -2.32
C ILE A 190 -1.12 0.37 -2.10
N LEU A 191 -1.45 0.02 -0.85
CA LEU A 191 -1.88 -1.33 -0.47
C LEU A 191 -3.24 -1.67 -1.05
N TRP A 192 -4.18 -0.72 -1.01
CA TRP A 192 -5.59 -0.99 -1.27
C TRP A 192 -6.17 -0.25 -2.46
N GLY A 193 -5.44 0.69 -3.06
CA GLY A 193 -5.95 1.53 -4.14
C GLY A 193 -6.27 0.82 -5.46
N GLN A 194 -5.99 -0.48 -5.58
CA GLN A 194 -6.48 -1.32 -6.67
C GLN A 194 -7.91 -1.85 -6.43
N TYR A 195 -8.38 -1.77 -5.19
CA TYR A 195 -9.73 -2.19 -4.74
C TYR A 195 -10.66 -1.00 -4.50
N LEU A 196 -10.21 0.21 -4.84
CA LEU A 196 -11.05 1.40 -4.77
C LEU A 196 -11.63 1.69 -6.15
N THR A 197 -12.85 2.20 -6.19
CA THR A 197 -13.41 2.75 -7.44
C THR A 197 -12.53 3.91 -7.93
N ASP A 198 -12.55 4.18 -9.24
CA ASP A 198 -11.78 5.28 -9.81
C ASP A 198 -12.12 6.63 -9.18
N ASP A 199 -13.39 6.84 -8.81
CA ASP A 199 -13.84 8.06 -8.11
C ASP A 199 -13.22 8.18 -6.71
N TYR A 200 -13.28 7.11 -5.90
CA TYR A 200 -12.68 7.11 -4.56
C TYR A 200 -11.16 7.29 -4.62
N LYS A 201 -10.51 6.57 -5.52
CA LYS A 201 -9.07 6.67 -5.73
C LYS A 201 -8.68 8.09 -6.12
N HIS A 202 -9.46 8.74 -6.98
CA HIS A 202 -9.23 10.12 -7.37
C HIS A 202 -9.38 11.08 -6.18
N LYS A 203 -10.47 10.99 -5.42
CA LYS A 203 -10.72 11.81 -4.22
C LYS A 203 -9.62 11.66 -3.16
N LEU A 204 -9.17 10.43 -2.90
CA LEU A 204 -8.08 10.16 -1.95
C LEU A 204 -6.74 10.69 -2.46
N GLN A 205 -6.41 10.50 -3.74
CA GLN A 205 -5.18 11.03 -4.34
C GLN A 205 -5.17 12.56 -4.34
N MET A 206 -6.30 13.21 -4.62
CA MET A 206 -6.42 14.66 -4.51
C MET A 206 -6.21 15.15 -3.07
N SER A 207 -6.85 14.49 -2.09
CA SER A 207 -6.71 14.80 -0.66
C SER A 207 -5.27 14.63 -0.20
N LEU A 208 -4.62 13.53 -0.57
CA LEU A 208 -3.22 13.29 -0.29
C LEU A 208 -2.32 14.38 -0.89
N ARG A 209 -2.52 14.73 -2.17
CA ARG A 209 -1.74 15.81 -2.82
C ARG A 209 -1.87 17.14 -2.06
N LYS A 210 -3.08 17.49 -1.63
CA LYS A 210 -3.35 18.69 -0.83
C LYS A 210 -2.62 18.64 0.52
N LEU A 211 -2.68 17.53 1.25
CA LEU A 211 -1.95 17.36 2.51
C LEU A 211 -0.43 17.39 2.33
N SER A 212 0.09 16.77 1.28
CA SER A 212 1.53 16.79 0.97
C SER A 212 1.98 18.21 0.62
N GLN A 213 1.19 18.96 -0.16
CA GLN A 213 1.46 20.38 -0.43
C GLN A 213 1.42 21.21 0.85
N ALA A 214 0.42 21.00 1.72
CA ALA A 214 0.33 21.64 3.02
C ALA A 214 1.59 21.37 3.86
N SER A 215 2.05 20.12 3.90
CA SER A 215 3.24 19.69 4.64
C SER A 215 4.53 20.28 4.08
N ILE A 216 4.66 20.39 2.75
CA ILE A 216 5.83 20.99 2.09
C ILE A 216 5.86 22.49 2.34
N LEU A 217 4.74 23.19 2.13
CA LEU A 217 4.63 24.63 2.35
C LEU A 217 4.94 24.96 3.81
N TYR A 218 4.39 24.19 4.74
CA TYR A 218 4.68 24.32 6.16
C TYR A 218 6.19 24.22 6.47
N ARG A 219 6.86 23.19 5.94
CA ARG A 219 8.30 22.98 6.16
C ARG A 219 9.18 24.04 5.49
N THR A 220 8.76 24.54 4.33
CA THR A 220 9.56 25.46 3.51
C THR A 220 9.47 26.89 4.01
N LEU A 221 8.30 27.32 4.48
CA LEU A 221 8.04 28.73 4.79
C LEU A 221 8.41 29.13 6.23
N GLN A 222 8.80 28.18 7.10
CA GLN A 222 9.00 28.42 8.55
C GLN A 222 7.87 29.29 9.14
N VAL A 223 6.66 28.88 8.77
CA VAL A 223 5.46 29.68 8.56
C VAL A 223 5.21 30.81 9.57
N HIS A 224 5.03 32.01 9.04
CA HIS A 224 4.37 33.14 9.72
C HIS A 224 2.84 32.91 9.76
N VAL A 225 2.15 33.44 10.77
CA VAL A 225 0.72 33.12 11.01
C VAL A 225 -0.23 33.35 9.82
N SER A 226 0.07 34.29 8.93
CA SER A 226 -0.71 34.49 7.70
C SER A 226 -0.73 33.27 6.76
N GLU A 227 0.35 32.47 6.73
CA GLU A 227 0.43 31.27 5.89
C GLU A 227 -0.12 30.04 6.64
N ALA A 228 -0.20 30.11 7.97
CA ALA A 228 -0.87 29.11 8.80
C ALA A 228 -2.38 29.05 8.53
N ILE A 229 -3.02 30.19 8.23
CA ILE A 229 -4.42 30.26 7.82
C ILE A 229 -4.65 29.53 6.49
N PHE A 230 -3.73 29.67 5.54
CA PHE A 230 -3.81 28.94 4.27
C PHE A 230 -3.73 27.42 4.51
N ILE A 231 -2.77 26.98 5.32
CA ILE A 231 -2.60 25.56 5.65
C ILE A 231 -3.82 25.02 6.43
N LYS A 232 -4.40 25.82 7.34
CA LYS A 232 -5.67 25.50 8.02
C LYS A 232 -6.79 25.23 7.02
N ASN A 233 -6.99 26.13 6.05
CA ASN A 233 -8.06 25.98 5.06
C ASN A 233 -7.84 24.73 4.19
N LEU A 234 -6.59 24.44 3.83
CA LEU A 234 -6.24 23.25 3.06
C LEU A 234 -6.48 21.94 3.86
N LEU A 235 -6.17 21.95 5.16
CA LEU A 235 -6.51 20.86 6.08
C LEU A 235 -8.02 20.68 6.19
N LEU A 236 -8.77 21.78 6.36
CA LEU A 236 -10.22 21.76 6.50
C LEU A 236 -10.87 21.15 5.24
N GLU A 237 -10.49 21.61 4.06
CA GLU A 237 -10.99 21.08 2.80
C GLU A 237 -10.68 19.58 2.65
N THR A 238 -9.48 19.15 3.07
CA THR A 238 -9.10 17.74 3.05
C THR A 238 -9.98 16.91 4.00
N LEU A 239 -10.20 17.39 5.22
CA LEU A 239 -11.03 16.70 6.20
C LEU A 239 -12.49 16.58 5.75
N ILE A 240 -13.01 17.60 5.06
CA ILE A 240 -14.35 17.55 4.45
C ILE A 240 -14.40 16.47 3.36
N ASN A 241 -13.44 16.45 2.44
CA ASN A 241 -13.39 15.43 1.38
C ASN A 241 -13.27 14.01 1.96
N LEU A 242 -12.46 13.84 3.01
CA LEU A 242 -12.32 12.55 3.69
C LEU A 242 -13.60 12.14 4.41
N LYS A 243 -14.32 13.09 5.02
CA LYS A 243 -15.64 12.85 5.60
C LYS A 243 -16.60 12.30 4.54
N GLU A 244 -16.71 12.97 3.40
CA GLU A 244 -17.59 12.56 2.30
C GLU A 244 -17.24 11.15 1.80
N VAL A 245 -15.95 10.86 1.58
CA VAL A 245 -15.47 9.52 1.20
C VAL A 245 -15.88 8.45 2.21
N CYS A 246 -15.74 8.73 3.51
CA CYS A 246 -16.11 7.76 4.53
C CYS A 246 -17.63 7.53 4.62
N SER A 247 -18.43 8.59 4.44
CA SER A 247 -19.89 8.51 4.41
C SER A 247 -20.39 7.70 3.22
N ASP A 248 -19.86 7.97 2.02
CA ASP A 248 -20.24 7.26 0.79
C ASP A 248 -19.94 5.76 0.92
N ALA A 249 -18.78 5.41 1.47
CA ALA A 249 -18.38 4.01 1.58
C ALA A 249 -19.14 3.24 2.67
N SER A 250 -19.51 3.90 3.77
CA SER A 250 -20.40 3.32 4.78
C SER A 250 -21.76 2.97 4.17
N ALA A 251 -22.30 3.86 3.32
CA ALA A 251 -23.56 3.64 2.62
C ALA A 251 -23.47 2.53 1.56
N GLU A 252 -22.30 2.31 0.95
CA GLU A 252 -22.08 1.17 0.07
C GLU A 252 -22.05 -0.15 0.85
N LYS A 253 -21.36 -0.21 2.00
CA LYS A 253 -21.31 -1.40 2.87
C LYS A 253 -22.73 -1.89 3.26
N GLU A 254 -23.63 -0.96 3.59
CA GLU A 254 -25.02 -1.28 3.94
C GLU A 254 -25.84 -1.87 2.78
N LYS A 255 -25.50 -1.60 1.52
CA LYS A 255 -26.22 -2.16 0.36
C LYS A 255 -25.94 -3.64 0.13
N PHE A 256 -24.86 -4.16 0.71
CA PHE A 256 -24.38 -5.52 0.50
C PHE A 256 -24.46 -6.41 1.75
N ALA A 257 -24.92 -5.86 2.88
CA ALA A 257 -25.20 -6.58 4.14
C ALA A 257 -26.65 -7.08 4.19
#